data_AF-A0A7S2BDF6-F1
#
_entry.id   AF-A0A7S2BDF6-F1
#
_cell.length_a   1.000
_cell.length_b   1.000
_cell.length_c   1.000
_cell.angle_alpha   90.00
_cell.angle_beta   90.00
_cell.angle_gamma   90.00
#
_symmetry.space_group_name_H-M   'P 1'
#
loop_
_entity.id
_entity.type
_entity.pdbx_description
1 polymer ?
#
loop_
_entity_poly.entity_id
_entity_poly.type
_entity_poly.pdbx_seq_one_letter_code
_entity_poly.pdbx_strand_id
1 'polypeptide(L)'
;QAEWFHACSTLVAFSKVSKKKYEDVVAFVNTAVRLFALLHAMALEEIADLGNEDFPLLDIQAFEKDDLRVLSAERHEGRKVELVFQWIQAHIIKNVDSGLLNVPSPLLTRVFQNLGDGLINYNSAQQVVIWPFPFAYAQMNSILVFVYTLITPVVVSTWTNSIWSCVLFTGVSVCCMIGLDLIAIELENPFGDDANDLPVMEMQNVFNKDLTMLVDPVVWNVPRLLSRARTHAELVESGLTDSMSLRQYEKAPSTGQESSSSPSRSSGRMLSKTRSIAKQEAWAKQGTPTGCDLDARDITGFSLVLEPKDGGGVIEHSGHRRNRRPSVDEMATNDHLKDPDENPRCIVTPDGSMADFLQQQQTLLQQQQDTSEQRLRIDSAFQERVLSLLEHMRQRTAESRIDIPKTIPEEMPRGSSLWP
;
A
#
# COMPACT_ATOMS: atom_id res chain seq x y z
N GLN A 1 -5.85 2.65 0.70
CA GLN A 1 -6.28 4.02 1.09
C GLN A 1 -6.66 4.91 -0.10
N ALA A 2 -5.73 5.27 -1.01
CA ALA A 2 -5.98 6.30 -2.04
C ALA A 2 -7.16 5.99 -2.98
N GLU A 3 -7.29 4.75 -3.45
CA GLU A 3 -8.36 4.34 -4.36
C GLU A 3 -9.76 4.45 -3.73
N TRP A 4 -9.90 4.06 -2.46
CA TRP A 4 -11.15 4.20 -1.71
C TRP A 4 -11.51 5.66 -1.46
N PHE A 5 -10.53 6.51 -1.12
CA PHE A 5 -10.78 7.95 -1.01
C PHE A 5 -11.27 8.53 -2.34
N HIS A 6 -10.59 8.19 -3.45
CA HIS A 6 -10.95 8.67 -4.77
C HIS A 6 -12.35 8.21 -5.20
N ALA A 7 -12.72 6.95 -4.93
CA ALA A 7 -14.07 6.43 -5.17
C ALA A 7 -15.12 7.23 -4.38
N CYS A 8 -14.89 7.47 -3.08
CA CYS A 8 -15.79 8.25 -2.23
C CYS A 8 -15.92 9.70 -2.72
N SER A 9 -14.80 10.39 -2.97
CA SER A 9 -14.78 11.76 -3.48
C SER A 9 -15.54 11.89 -4.81
N THR A 10 -15.38 10.92 -5.70
CA THR A 10 -16.08 10.89 -6.98
C THR A 10 -17.60 10.74 -6.79
N LEU A 11 -18.03 9.85 -5.88
CA LEU A 11 -19.45 9.70 -5.51
C LEU A 11 -20.04 10.98 -4.94
N VAL A 12 -19.29 11.67 -4.07
CA VAL A 12 -19.72 12.95 -3.50
C VAL A 12 -19.89 13.99 -4.60
N ALA A 13 -18.96 14.08 -5.56
CA ALA A 13 -19.07 14.98 -6.71
C ALA A 13 -20.31 14.66 -7.57
N PHE A 14 -20.56 13.37 -7.86
CA PHE A 14 -21.73 12.91 -8.60
C PHE A 14 -23.05 13.24 -7.90
N SER A 15 -23.08 13.23 -6.57
CA SER A 15 -24.27 13.63 -5.82
C SER A 15 -24.63 15.11 -6.02
N LYS A 16 -23.68 15.97 -6.42
CA LYS A 16 -23.91 17.43 -6.59
C LYS A 16 -24.70 17.80 -7.83
N VAL A 17 -24.70 16.94 -8.85
CA VAL A 17 -25.54 17.14 -10.04
C VAL A 17 -26.97 16.61 -9.85
N SER A 18 -27.27 16.04 -8.67
CA SER A 18 -28.59 15.50 -8.37
C SER A 18 -29.65 16.60 -8.33
N LYS A 19 -30.84 16.27 -8.84
CA LYS A 19 -32.04 17.13 -8.79
C LYS A 19 -32.96 16.81 -7.61
N LYS A 20 -32.56 15.88 -6.73
CA LYS A 20 -33.30 15.49 -5.52
C LYS A 20 -33.19 16.58 -4.44
N LYS A 21 -33.90 16.41 -3.33
CA LYS A 21 -33.84 17.35 -2.21
C LYS A 21 -32.42 17.37 -1.64
N TYR A 22 -32.00 18.55 -1.18
CA TYR A 22 -30.68 18.71 -0.57
C TYR A 22 -30.46 17.78 0.63
N GLU A 23 -31.50 17.58 1.45
CA GLU A 23 -31.47 16.66 2.59
C GLU A 23 -31.14 15.21 2.18
N ASP A 24 -31.75 14.71 1.09
CA ASP A 24 -31.51 13.37 0.58
C ASP A 24 -30.05 13.22 0.09
N VAL A 25 -29.53 14.25 -0.59
CA VAL A 25 -28.14 14.29 -1.07
C VAL A 25 -27.16 14.30 0.11
N VAL A 26 -27.44 15.09 1.15
CA VAL A 26 -26.62 15.14 2.36
C VAL A 26 -26.65 13.81 3.10
N ALA A 27 -27.83 13.17 3.22
CA ALA A 27 -27.95 11.86 3.86
C ALA A 27 -27.17 10.77 3.11
N PHE A 28 -27.25 10.77 1.77
CA PHE A 28 -26.44 9.88 0.92
C PHE A 28 -24.94 10.08 1.16
N VAL A 29 -24.46 11.32 1.06
CA VAL A 29 -23.03 11.64 1.27
C VAL A 29 -22.56 11.23 2.67
N ASN A 30 -23.34 11.55 3.71
CA ASN A 30 -22.98 11.20 5.09
C ASN A 30 -22.91 9.69 5.33
N THR A 31 -23.84 8.94 4.71
CA THR A 31 -23.85 7.47 4.80
C THR A 31 -22.65 6.89 4.06
N ALA A 32 -22.40 7.33 2.81
CA ALA A 32 -21.28 6.87 2.01
C ALA A 32 -19.94 7.11 2.73
N VAL A 33 -19.69 8.33 3.20
CA VAL A 33 -18.44 8.68 3.87
C VAL A 33 -18.18 7.80 5.11
N ARG A 34 -19.20 7.55 5.93
CA ARG A 34 -19.09 6.68 7.11
C ARG A 34 -18.85 5.22 6.74
N LEU A 35 -19.51 4.71 5.70
CA LEU A 35 -19.27 3.34 5.21
C LEU A 35 -17.85 3.17 4.67
N PHE A 36 -17.31 4.17 3.95
CA PHE A 36 -15.92 4.14 3.48
C PHE A 36 -14.92 4.19 4.65
N ALA A 37 -15.18 5.02 5.67
CA ALA A 37 -14.37 5.06 6.90
C ALA A 37 -14.39 3.72 7.64
N LEU A 38 -15.57 3.10 7.73
CA LEU A 38 -15.76 1.77 8.31
C LEU A 38 -15.03 0.69 7.52
N LEU A 39 -15.12 0.70 6.18
CA LEU A 39 -14.40 -0.25 5.32
C LEU A 39 -12.90 -0.22 5.57
N HIS A 40 -12.32 0.98 5.67
CA HIS A 40 -10.89 1.14 5.90
C HIS A 40 -10.47 0.68 7.31
N ALA A 41 -11.29 0.95 8.32
CA ALA A 41 -11.05 0.44 9.67
C ALA A 41 -11.08 -1.09 9.73
N MET A 42 -12.11 -1.73 9.15
CA MET A 42 -12.20 -3.19 9.11
C MET A 42 -11.01 -3.81 8.36
N ALA A 43 -10.53 -3.14 7.32
CA ALA A 43 -9.36 -3.59 6.57
C ALA A 43 -8.07 -3.49 7.39
N LEU A 44 -7.90 -2.40 8.15
CA LEU A 44 -6.74 -2.27 9.04
C LEU A 44 -6.80 -3.25 10.21
N GLU A 45 -7.98 -3.48 10.78
CA GLU A 45 -8.21 -4.46 11.85
C GLU A 45 -7.87 -5.89 11.41
N GLU A 46 -8.13 -6.26 10.16
CA GLU A 46 -7.82 -7.61 9.65
C GLU A 46 -6.34 -7.81 9.29
N ILE A 47 -5.55 -6.75 9.07
CA ILE A 47 -4.12 -6.86 8.72
C ILE A 47 -3.17 -6.52 9.86
N ALA A 48 -3.62 -5.73 10.84
CA ALA A 48 -2.80 -5.40 12.00
C ALA A 48 -2.69 -6.64 12.89
N ASP A 49 -1.47 -7.01 13.26
CA ASP A 49 -1.21 -8.08 14.25
C ASP A 49 -1.43 -7.58 15.70
N LEU A 50 -1.86 -6.32 15.81
CA LEU A 50 -2.12 -5.59 17.04
C LEU A 50 -3.37 -6.13 17.73
N GLY A 51 -3.19 -6.76 18.89
CA GLY A 51 -4.31 -7.16 19.73
C GLY A 51 -5.11 -5.93 20.21
N ASN A 52 -6.39 -5.86 19.82
CA ASN A 52 -7.38 -4.89 20.33
C ASN A 52 -7.11 -3.40 20.01
N GLU A 53 -6.79 -3.06 18.76
CA GLU A 53 -6.94 -1.66 18.36
C GLU A 53 -8.39 -1.32 18.01
N ASP A 54 -9.01 -0.53 18.89
CA ASP A 54 -10.28 0.14 18.63
C ASP A 54 -10.04 1.27 17.59
N PHE A 55 -9.96 0.90 16.31
CA PHE A 55 -9.80 1.87 15.23
C PHE A 55 -10.89 2.94 15.31
N PRO A 56 -10.54 4.23 15.26
CA PRO A 56 -11.53 5.28 15.37
C PRO A 56 -12.44 5.28 14.15
N LEU A 57 -13.74 5.17 14.41
CA LEU A 57 -14.78 5.19 13.39
C LEU A 57 -15.44 6.56 13.33
N LEU A 58 -15.77 7.00 12.11
CA LEU A 58 -16.44 8.27 11.90
C LEU A 58 -17.90 8.16 12.33
N ASP A 59 -18.22 8.67 13.52
CA ASP A 59 -19.61 8.81 14.02
C ASP A 59 -20.45 7.54 13.82
N ILE A 60 -19.90 6.40 14.25
CA ILE A 60 -20.56 5.08 14.14
C ILE A 60 -21.93 5.05 14.84
N GLN A 61 -22.12 5.88 15.86
CA GLN A 61 -23.36 5.99 16.62
C GLN A 61 -24.54 6.49 15.76
N ALA A 62 -24.26 7.08 14.59
CA ALA A 62 -25.28 7.45 13.62
C ALA A 62 -25.90 6.25 12.88
N PHE A 63 -25.25 5.08 12.92
CA PHE A 63 -25.83 3.84 12.40
C PHE A 63 -26.60 3.09 13.48
N GLU A 64 -27.64 2.38 13.07
CA GLU A 64 -28.37 1.51 13.98
C GLU A 64 -27.47 0.37 14.44
N LYS A 65 -27.39 0.18 15.77
CA LYS A 65 -26.50 -0.84 16.37
C LYS A 65 -26.83 -2.23 15.85
N ASP A 66 -28.11 -2.51 15.62
CA ASP A 66 -28.59 -3.84 15.22
C ASP A 66 -28.17 -4.19 13.78
N ASP A 67 -28.09 -3.19 12.88
CA ASP A 67 -27.56 -3.38 11.52
C ASP A 67 -26.06 -3.71 11.53
N LEU A 68 -25.32 -3.16 12.50
CA LEU A 68 -23.88 -3.39 12.63
C LEU A 68 -23.53 -4.66 13.40
N ARG A 69 -24.47 -5.29 14.12
CA ARG A 69 -24.22 -6.52 14.89
C ARG A 69 -23.64 -7.66 14.05
N VAL A 70 -23.95 -7.69 12.75
CA VAL A 70 -23.43 -8.71 11.84
C VAL A 70 -21.89 -8.66 11.71
N LEU A 71 -21.27 -7.48 11.90
CA LEU A 71 -19.81 -7.34 11.91
C LEU A 71 -19.18 -7.97 13.15
N SER A 72 -19.93 -8.05 14.26
CA SER A 72 -19.48 -8.69 15.51
C SER A 72 -19.86 -10.17 15.62
N ALA A 73 -20.54 -10.73 14.63
CA ALA A 73 -20.95 -12.13 14.67
C ALA A 73 -19.79 -13.05 14.24
N GLU A 74 -19.50 -14.09 15.03
CA GLU A 74 -18.42 -15.06 14.78
C GLU A 74 -18.45 -15.66 13.37
N ARG A 75 -19.63 -15.85 12.78
CA ARG A 75 -19.79 -16.36 11.40
C ARG A 75 -19.11 -15.50 10.33
N HIS A 76 -18.83 -14.23 10.64
CA HIS A 76 -18.29 -13.24 9.72
C HIS A 76 -16.89 -12.75 10.10
N GLU A 77 -16.23 -13.43 11.03
CA GLU A 77 -14.83 -13.19 11.36
C GLU A 77 -13.94 -13.40 10.12
N GLY A 78 -13.01 -12.47 9.88
CA GLY A 78 -12.16 -12.43 8.68
C GLY A 78 -12.90 -12.16 7.37
N ARG A 79 -14.13 -11.62 7.43
CA ARG A 79 -14.93 -11.22 6.24
C ARG A 79 -15.61 -9.86 6.43
N LYS A 80 -15.14 -9.05 7.37
CA LYS A 80 -15.78 -7.78 7.72
C LYS A 80 -15.63 -6.80 6.56
N VAL A 81 -14.48 -6.82 5.89
CA VAL A 81 -14.17 -5.96 4.74
C VAL A 81 -15.15 -6.21 3.58
N GLU A 82 -15.37 -7.46 3.20
CA GLU A 82 -16.28 -7.82 2.10
C GLU A 82 -17.73 -7.44 2.41
N LEU A 83 -18.17 -7.56 3.66
CA LEU A 83 -19.51 -7.15 4.07
C LEU A 83 -19.73 -5.65 3.88
N VAL A 84 -18.82 -4.82 4.38
CA VAL A 84 -18.92 -3.36 4.24
C VAL A 84 -18.77 -2.94 2.78
N PHE A 85 -17.88 -3.60 2.02
CA PHE A 85 -17.74 -3.40 0.59
C PHE A 85 -19.07 -3.65 -0.14
N GLN A 86 -19.75 -4.76 0.16
CA GLN A 86 -21.07 -5.07 -0.40
C GLN A 86 -22.13 -4.04 -0.01
N TRP A 87 -22.10 -3.53 1.23
CA TRP A 87 -23.01 -2.46 1.65
C TRP A 87 -22.80 -1.17 0.88
N ILE A 88 -21.57 -0.78 0.61
CA ILE A 88 -21.25 0.39 -0.22
C ILE A 88 -21.82 0.19 -1.63
N GLN A 89 -21.59 -0.97 -2.25
CA GLN A 89 -22.12 -1.26 -3.59
C GLN A 89 -23.65 -1.22 -3.60
N ALA A 90 -24.31 -1.87 -2.64
CA ALA A 90 -25.76 -1.84 -2.51
C ALA A 90 -26.30 -0.42 -2.28
N HIS A 91 -25.62 0.38 -1.48
CA HIS A 91 -25.98 1.78 -1.23
C HIS A 91 -25.88 2.63 -2.50
N ILE A 92 -24.83 2.45 -3.30
CA ILE A 92 -24.69 3.13 -4.60
C ILE A 92 -25.83 2.73 -5.54
N ILE A 93 -26.08 1.43 -5.74
CA ILE A 93 -27.09 0.94 -6.67
C ILE A 93 -28.51 1.40 -6.27
N LYS A 94 -28.87 1.35 -4.98
CA LYS A 94 -30.15 1.89 -4.49
C LYS A 94 -30.32 3.37 -4.84
N ASN A 95 -29.25 4.16 -4.75
CA ASN A 95 -29.31 5.60 -5.04
C ASN A 95 -29.28 5.91 -6.54
N VAL A 96 -28.74 5.02 -7.37
CA VAL A 96 -28.90 5.07 -8.83
C VAL A 96 -30.36 4.82 -9.22
N ASP A 97 -30.95 3.74 -8.71
CA ASP A 97 -32.36 3.37 -8.99
C ASP A 97 -33.34 4.47 -8.54
N SER A 98 -33.11 5.07 -7.35
CA SER A 98 -33.91 6.20 -6.87
C SER A 98 -33.82 7.45 -7.76
N GLY A 99 -32.84 7.53 -8.67
CA GLY A 99 -32.52 8.70 -9.48
C GLY A 99 -31.77 9.80 -8.72
N LEU A 100 -31.26 9.55 -7.51
CA LEU A 100 -30.39 10.47 -6.79
C LEU A 100 -29.04 10.58 -7.50
N LEU A 101 -28.43 9.43 -7.81
CA LEU A 101 -27.22 9.35 -8.63
C LEU A 101 -27.59 9.24 -10.12
N ASN A 102 -27.96 10.37 -10.72
CA ASN A 102 -28.30 10.43 -12.14
C ASN A 102 -27.07 10.75 -12.99
N VAL A 103 -26.15 9.78 -13.10
CA VAL A 103 -24.89 9.92 -13.83
C VAL A 103 -24.79 8.82 -14.89
N PRO A 104 -24.25 9.11 -16.10
CA PRO A 104 -24.04 8.10 -17.12
C PRO A 104 -23.22 6.91 -16.61
N SER A 105 -23.61 5.69 -17.01
CA SER A 105 -22.98 4.44 -16.58
C SER A 105 -21.45 4.42 -16.69
N PRO A 106 -20.80 4.93 -17.77
CA PRO A 106 -19.34 4.91 -17.87
C PRO A 106 -18.61 5.62 -16.72
N LEU A 107 -19.20 6.68 -16.16
CA LEU A 107 -18.62 7.41 -15.03
C LEU A 107 -18.82 6.65 -13.72
N LEU A 108 -19.97 6.01 -13.55
CA LEU A 108 -20.25 5.19 -12.38
C LEU A 108 -19.39 3.92 -12.37
N THR A 109 -19.12 3.31 -13.52
CA THR A 109 -18.18 2.20 -13.66
C THR A 109 -16.81 2.56 -13.08
N ARG A 110 -16.34 3.79 -13.27
CA ARG A 110 -15.05 4.23 -12.71
C ARG A 110 -15.02 4.22 -11.18
N VAL A 111 -16.15 4.53 -10.53
CA VAL A 111 -16.27 4.43 -9.07
C VAL A 111 -16.11 2.99 -8.61
N PHE A 112 -16.81 2.05 -9.26
CA PHE A 112 -16.72 0.63 -8.92
C PHE A 112 -15.34 0.05 -9.19
N GLN A 113 -14.67 0.51 -10.26
CA GLN A 113 -13.28 0.15 -10.54
C GLN A 113 -12.36 0.60 -9.40
N ASN A 114 -12.35 1.88 -9.04
CA ASN A 114 -11.49 2.37 -7.94
C ASN A 114 -11.82 1.67 -6.61
N LEU A 115 -13.11 1.40 -6.34
CA LEU A 115 -13.51 0.66 -5.15
C LEU A 115 -12.93 -0.76 -5.16
N GLY A 116 -13.01 -1.46 -6.30
CA GLY A 116 -12.42 -2.79 -6.51
C GLY A 116 -10.90 -2.79 -6.48
N ASP A 117 -10.25 -1.80 -7.09
CA ASP A 117 -8.79 -1.61 -7.07
C ASP A 117 -8.29 -1.44 -5.62
N GLY A 118 -9.05 -0.71 -4.79
CA GLY A 118 -8.77 -0.63 -3.36
C GLY A 118 -8.88 -1.97 -2.63
N LEU A 119 -9.87 -2.81 -2.99
CA LEU A 119 -10.01 -4.16 -2.43
C LEU A 119 -8.88 -5.10 -2.88
N ILE A 120 -8.40 -4.98 -4.12
CA ILE A 120 -7.23 -5.72 -4.61
C ILE A 120 -5.99 -5.34 -3.80
N ASN A 121 -5.76 -4.04 -3.62
CA ASN A 121 -4.62 -3.54 -2.83
C ASN A 121 -4.69 -4.01 -1.36
N TYR A 122 -5.88 -4.01 -0.77
CA TYR A 122 -6.12 -4.62 0.54
C TYR A 122 -5.71 -6.09 0.57
N ASN A 123 -6.20 -6.89 -0.37
CA ASN A 123 -5.85 -8.31 -0.47
C ASN A 123 -4.35 -8.54 -0.66
N SER A 124 -3.66 -7.65 -1.40
CA SER A 124 -2.20 -7.69 -1.54
C SER A 124 -1.48 -7.40 -0.22
N ALA A 125 -1.98 -6.46 0.58
CA ALA A 125 -1.44 -6.22 1.92
C ALA A 125 -1.70 -7.42 2.85
N GLN A 126 -2.92 -7.97 2.81
CA GLN A 126 -3.30 -9.14 3.59
C GLN A 126 -2.47 -10.40 3.24
N GLN A 127 -2.00 -10.53 2.00
CA GLN A 127 -1.08 -11.62 1.63
C GLN A 127 0.26 -11.57 2.37
N VAL A 128 0.76 -10.37 2.70
CA VAL A 128 2.01 -10.22 3.47
C VAL A 128 1.83 -10.80 4.88
N VAL A 129 0.65 -10.62 5.47
CA VAL A 129 0.31 -11.12 6.80
C VAL A 129 -0.02 -12.63 6.77
N ILE A 130 -0.80 -13.09 5.80
CA ILE A 130 -1.27 -14.49 5.71
C ILE A 130 -0.17 -15.47 5.31
N TRP A 131 0.78 -15.05 4.48
CA TRP A 131 1.86 -15.90 3.98
C TRP A 131 3.17 -15.57 4.71
N PRO A 132 3.31 -15.97 5.99
CA PRO A 132 4.53 -15.70 6.74
C PRO A 132 5.73 -16.35 6.07
N PHE A 133 6.92 -15.85 6.37
CA PHE A 133 8.13 -16.38 5.79
C PHE A 133 8.24 -17.89 6.08
N PRO A 134 8.63 -18.73 5.09
CA PRO A 134 8.63 -20.17 5.28
C PRO A 134 9.45 -20.59 6.49
N PHE A 135 8.80 -21.25 7.45
CA PHE A 135 9.41 -21.61 8.73
C PHE A 135 10.74 -22.38 8.60
N ALA A 136 10.83 -23.31 7.66
CA ALA A 136 12.06 -24.06 7.41
C ALA A 136 13.23 -23.16 6.96
N TYR A 137 12.94 -22.09 6.21
CA TYR A 137 13.95 -21.10 5.83
C TYR A 137 14.38 -20.25 7.04
N ALA A 138 13.44 -19.77 7.86
CA ALA A 138 13.75 -19.03 9.09
C ALA A 138 14.67 -19.84 10.02
N GLN A 139 14.36 -21.14 10.19
CA GLN A 139 15.18 -22.06 10.98
C GLN A 139 16.58 -22.25 10.40
N MET A 140 16.69 -22.45 9.09
CA MET A 140 18.00 -22.60 8.45
C MET A 140 18.85 -21.34 8.60
N ASN A 141 18.24 -20.15 8.47
CA ASN A 141 18.93 -18.88 8.67
C ASN A 141 19.42 -18.72 10.12
N SER A 142 18.56 -19.05 11.09
CA SER A 142 18.93 -19.04 12.52
C SER A 142 20.11 -19.99 12.82
N ILE A 143 20.08 -21.21 12.26
CA ILE A 143 21.17 -22.18 12.40
C ILE A 143 22.46 -21.66 11.75
N LEU A 144 22.36 -21.05 10.57
CA LEU A 144 23.51 -20.48 9.85
C LEU A 144 24.18 -19.37 10.67
N VAL A 145 23.40 -18.42 11.21
CA VAL A 145 23.90 -17.32 12.05
C VAL A 145 24.50 -17.87 13.35
N PHE A 146 23.90 -18.90 13.95
CA PHE A 146 24.43 -19.58 15.13
C PHE A 146 25.80 -20.24 14.85
N VAL A 147 25.90 -21.03 13.78
CA VAL A 147 27.16 -21.68 13.36
C VAL A 147 28.21 -20.63 13.02
N TYR A 148 27.83 -19.56 12.31
CA TYR A 148 28.72 -18.44 12.01
C TYR A 148 29.30 -17.82 13.28
N THR A 149 28.46 -17.60 14.30
CA THR A 149 28.87 -17.04 15.59
C THR A 149 29.88 -17.93 16.33
N LEU A 150 29.76 -19.26 16.21
CA LEU A 150 30.70 -20.20 16.82
C LEU A 150 32.02 -20.36 16.04
N ILE A 151 31.97 -20.36 14.71
CA ILE A 151 33.15 -20.61 13.86
C ILE A 151 34.02 -19.36 13.72
N THR A 152 33.41 -18.17 13.62
CA THR A 152 34.13 -16.90 13.44
C THR A 152 35.24 -16.65 14.46
N PRO A 153 35.05 -16.81 15.80
CA PRO A 153 36.14 -16.65 16.76
C PRO A 153 37.31 -17.61 16.50
N VAL A 154 37.01 -18.86 16.14
CA VAL A 154 38.05 -19.87 15.85
C VAL A 154 38.86 -19.46 14.63
N VAL A 155 38.20 -19.08 13.53
CA VAL A 155 38.88 -18.68 12.29
C VAL A 155 39.72 -17.42 12.51
N VAL A 156 39.16 -16.37 13.13
CA VAL A 156 39.88 -15.11 13.36
C VAL A 156 41.10 -15.32 14.27
N SER A 157 41.02 -16.21 15.26
CA SER A 157 42.15 -16.54 16.13
C SER A 157 43.35 -17.15 15.39
N THR A 158 43.13 -17.77 14.23
CA THR A 158 44.22 -18.28 13.38
C THR A 158 44.87 -17.20 12.51
N TRP A 159 44.20 -16.07 12.29
CA TRP A 159 44.66 -14.99 11.40
C TRP A 159 45.42 -13.90 12.14
N THR A 160 45.20 -13.74 13.44
CA THR A 160 45.88 -12.70 14.24
C THR A 160 46.46 -13.27 15.53
N ASN A 161 47.68 -12.86 15.85
CA ASN A 161 48.35 -13.22 17.10
C ASN A 161 47.97 -12.27 18.26
N SER A 162 47.33 -11.13 17.98
CA SER A 162 46.93 -10.15 18.99
C SER A 162 45.53 -10.47 19.50
N ILE A 163 45.41 -10.72 20.80
CA ILE A 163 44.13 -11.00 21.48
C ILE A 163 43.13 -9.87 21.26
N TRP A 164 43.58 -8.61 21.38
CA TRP A 164 42.72 -7.44 21.20
C TRP A 164 42.18 -7.30 19.77
N SER A 165 43.02 -7.56 18.78
CA SER A 165 42.59 -7.55 17.37
C SER A 165 41.63 -8.70 17.08
N CYS A 166 41.84 -9.88 17.68
CA CYS A 166 40.93 -11.02 17.54
C CYS A 166 39.54 -10.68 18.09
N VAL A 167 39.46 -10.16 19.32
CA VAL A 167 38.19 -9.77 19.94
C VAL A 167 37.48 -8.69 19.12
N LEU A 168 38.21 -7.67 18.66
CA LEU A 168 37.62 -6.60 17.86
C LEU A 168 37.05 -7.11 16.54
N PHE A 169 37.82 -7.87 15.76
CA PHE A 169 37.36 -8.34 14.45
C PHE A 169 36.23 -9.36 14.57
N THR A 170 36.30 -10.30 15.52
CA THR A 170 35.20 -11.22 15.79
C THR A 170 33.96 -10.47 16.26
N GLY A 171 34.11 -9.54 17.21
CA GLY A 171 33.00 -8.76 17.76
C GLY A 171 32.28 -7.96 16.69
N VAL A 172 33.03 -7.21 15.86
CA VAL A 172 32.45 -6.45 14.74
C VAL A 172 31.76 -7.38 13.74
N SER A 173 32.41 -8.48 13.34
CA SER A 173 31.86 -9.40 12.33
C SER A 173 30.57 -10.09 12.79
N VAL A 174 30.55 -10.62 14.02
CA VAL A 174 29.38 -11.25 14.61
C VAL A 174 28.27 -10.23 14.86
N CYS A 175 28.61 -9.03 15.36
CA CYS A 175 27.64 -7.96 15.56
C CYS A 175 26.97 -7.55 14.24
N CYS A 176 27.72 -7.44 13.14
CA CYS A 176 27.16 -7.14 11.83
C CYS A 176 26.18 -8.23 11.37
N MET A 177 26.54 -9.51 11.49
CA MET A 177 25.69 -10.61 11.04
C MET A 177 24.42 -10.76 11.87
N ILE A 178 24.53 -10.68 13.20
CA ILE A 178 23.36 -10.71 14.09
C ILE A 178 22.49 -9.46 13.86
N GLY A 179 23.12 -8.28 13.69
CA GLY A 179 22.39 -7.05 13.41
C GLY A 179 21.56 -7.13 12.13
N LEU A 180 22.12 -7.71 11.05
CA LEU A 180 21.38 -7.93 9.80
C LEU A 180 20.21 -8.92 9.98
N ASP A 181 20.41 -9.98 10.75
CA ASP A 181 19.36 -10.95 11.06
C ASP A 181 18.21 -10.33 11.85
N LEU A 182 18.53 -9.53 12.88
CA LEU A 182 17.53 -8.79 13.66
C LEU A 182 16.76 -7.78 12.80
N ILE A 183 17.43 -7.03 11.92
CA ILE A 183 16.75 -6.11 10.99
C ILE A 183 15.81 -6.88 10.05
N ALA A 184 16.21 -8.07 9.59
CA ALA A 184 15.38 -8.87 8.70
C ALA A 184 14.11 -9.37 9.40
N ILE A 185 14.20 -9.74 10.68
CA ILE A 185 13.06 -10.16 11.50
C ILE A 185 12.06 -9.01 11.66
N GLU A 186 12.53 -7.81 11.99
CA GLU A 186 11.67 -6.61 12.15
C GLU A 186 10.98 -6.24 10.83
N LEU A 187 11.66 -6.38 9.69
CA LEU A 187 11.09 -6.09 8.37
C LEU A 187 10.08 -7.14 7.87
N GLU A 188 9.97 -8.29 8.53
CA GLU A 188 9.04 -9.36 8.15
C GLU A 188 7.58 -9.02 8.51
N ASN A 189 7.34 -8.31 9.61
CA ASN A 189 6.01 -7.98 10.11
C ASN A 189 5.75 -6.46 10.14
N PRO A 190 5.58 -5.78 8.99
CA PRO A 190 5.45 -4.33 8.93
C PRO A 190 4.14 -3.77 9.52
N PHE A 191 3.24 -4.64 9.99
CA PHE A 191 1.94 -4.30 10.58
C PHE A 191 1.85 -4.68 12.07
N GLY A 192 3.00 -4.86 12.73
CA GLY A 192 3.11 -5.10 14.16
C GLY A 192 3.16 -3.81 15.00
N ASP A 193 3.71 -3.95 16.22
CA ASP A 193 3.82 -2.91 17.25
C ASP A 193 5.20 -2.22 17.27
N ASP A 194 6.13 -2.58 16.38
CA ASP A 194 7.50 -2.11 16.45
C ASP A 194 7.62 -0.64 16.03
N ALA A 195 8.66 0.04 16.52
CA ALA A 195 8.82 1.48 16.30
C ALA A 195 8.98 1.87 14.81
N ASN A 196 9.37 0.90 13.97
CA ASN A 196 9.56 1.09 12.53
C ASN A 196 8.40 0.53 11.69
N ASP A 197 7.35 0.03 12.34
CA ASP A 197 6.17 -0.50 11.66
C ASP A 197 5.29 0.61 11.09
N LEU A 198 4.36 0.20 10.24
CA LEU A 198 3.41 1.12 9.63
C LEU A 198 2.48 1.69 10.70
N PRO A 199 2.28 3.02 10.77
CA PRO A 199 1.43 3.63 11.78
C PRO A 199 -0.05 3.48 11.40
N VAL A 200 -0.60 2.26 11.51
CA VAL A 200 -1.96 1.89 11.06
C VAL A 200 -3.04 2.76 11.70
N MET A 201 -2.89 3.13 12.98
CA MET A 201 -3.81 4.06 13.65
C MET A 201 -3.77 5.46 13.06
N GLU A 202 -2.59 6.00 12.77
CA GLU A 202 -2.49 7.31 12.14
C GLU A 202 -3.03 7.26 10.71
N MET A 203 -2.84 6.14 9.99
CA MET A 203 -3.44 5.94 8.66
C MET A 203 -4.97 6.04 8.72
N GLN A 204 -5.63 5.40 9.70
CA GLN A 204 -7.07 5.52 9.91
C GLN A 204 -7.48 6.96 10.27
N ASN A 205 -6.73 7.62 11.17
CA ASN A 205 -7.00 9.00 11.56
C ASN A 205 -6.89 9.97 10.38
N VAL A 206 -5.85 9.84 9.56
CA VAL A 206 -5.66 10.63 8.34
C VAL A 206 -6.81 10.37 7.37
N PHE A 207 -7.17 9.10 7.14
CA PHE A 207 -8.27 8.74 6.26
C PHE A 207 -9.60 9.33 6.72
N ASN A 208 -9.91 9.28 8.02
CA ASN A 208 -11.09 9.91 8.60
C ASN A 208 -11.09 11.44 8.42
N LYS A 209 -9.95 12.11 8.61
CA LYS A 209 -9.81 13.56 8.39
C LYS A 209 -10.09 13.92 6.92
N ASP A 210 -9.49 13.17 5.99
CA ASP A 210 -9.68 13.36 4.55
C ASP A 210 -11.15 13.14 4.15
N LEU A 211 -11.77 12.10 4.67
CA LEU A 211 -13.19 11.79 4.44
C LEU A 211 -14.12 12.86 5.02
N THR A 212 -13.80 13.41 6.19
CA THR A 212 -14.58 14.50 6.81
C THR A 212 -14.59 15.75 5.92
N MET A 213 -13.47 16.05 5.27
CA MET A 213 -13.37 17.17 4.32
C MET A 213 -14.39 17.04 3.17
N LEU A 214 -14.72 15.81 2.74
CA LEU A 214 -15.69 15.59 1.66
C LEU A 214 -17.13 15.95 2.06
N VAL A 215 -17.44 16.01 3.35
CA VAL A 215 -18.78 16.35 3.86
C VAL A 215 -18.97 17.86 4.04
N ASP A 216 -17.89 18.63 4.10
CA ASP A 216 -17.94 20.09 4.32
C ASP A 216 -18.54 20.82 3.09
N PRO A 217 -19.69 21.52 3.25
CA PRO A 217 -20.30 22.28 2.16
C PRO A 217 -19.43 23.40 1.61
N VAL A 218 -18.49 23.95 2.39
CA VAL A 218 -17.59 25.01 1.96
C VAL A 218 -16.64 24.49 0.88
N VAL A 219 -16.16 23.25 1.04
CA VAL A 219 -15.20 22.59 0.15
C VAL A 219 -15.79 22.29 -1.23
N TRP A 220 -17.12 22.19 -1.34
CA TRP A 220 -17.79 21.94 -2.61
C TRP A 220 -17.82 23.17 -3.54
N ASN A 221 -17.54 24.36 -3.03
CA ASN A 221 -17.59 25.58 -3.83
C ASN A 221 -16.28 25.78 -4.60
N VAL A 222 -16.35 25.62 -5.92
CA VAL A 222 -15.22 25.93 -6.81
C VAL A 222 -14.94 27.45 -6.75
N PRO A 223 -13.69 27.88 -6.50
CA PRO A 223 -13.34 29.29 -6.50
C PRO A 223 -13.73 29.99 -7.80
N ARG A 224 -14.36 31.17 -7.69
CA ARG A 224 -14.79 31.94 -8.85
C ARG A 224 -13.62 32.66 -9.51
N LEU A 225 -13.53 32.54 -10.84
CA LEU A 225 -12.61 33.35 -11.63
C LEU A 225 -13.13 34.79 -11.70
N LEU A 226 -12.30 35.75 -11.29
CA LEU A 226 -12.66 37.18 -11.33
C LEU A 226 -12.53 37.72 -12.77
N SER A 227 -13.27 38.79 -13.08
CA SER A 227 -13.22 39.47 -14.39
C SER A 227 -11.83 40.02 -14.74
N ARG A 228 -11.02 40.34 -13.72
CA ARG A 228 -9.62 40.76 -13.85
C ARG A 228 -8.64 39.61 -14.09
N ALA A 229 -9.14 38.39 -14.33
CA ALA A 229 -8.29 37.26 -14.67
C ALA A 229 -7.53 37.56 -15.96
N ARG A 230 -6.22 37.32 -15.93
CA ARG A 230 -5.36 37.55 -17.08
C ARG A 230 -5.70 36.57 -18.21
N THR A 231 -5.61 37.05 -19.43
CA THR A 231 -5.78 36.20 -20.61
C THR A 231 -4.58 35.27 -20.79
N HIS A 232 -4.73 34.25 -21.63
CA HIS A 232 -3.63 33.34 -21.97
C HIS A 232 -2.39 34.10 -22.49
N ALA A 233 -2.59 35.10 -23.36
CA ALA A 233 -1.49 35.89 -23.92
C ALA A 233 -0.70 36.64 -22.82
N GLU A 234 -1.41 37.26 -21.87
CA GLU A 234 -0.81 38.00 -20.75
C GLU A 234 -0.06 37.06 -19.77
N LEU A 235 -0.56 35.83 -19.58
CA LEU A 235 0.11 34.81 -18.76
C LEU A 235 1.40 34.31 -19.42
N VAL A 236 1.39 34.09 -20.74
CA VAL A 236 2.60 33.70 -21.49
C VAL A 236 3.64 34.81 -21.46
N GLU A 237 3.22 36.08 -21.62
CA GLU A 237 4.14 37.21 -21.60
C GLU A 237 4.74 37.46 -20.20
N SER A 238 3.95 37.35 -19.14
CA SER A 238 4.44 37.50 -17.76
C SER A 238 5.23 36.29 -17.25
N GLY A 239 5.06 35.11 -17.85
CA GLY A 239 5.72 33.87 -17.44
C GLY A 239 5.53 33.55 -15.96
N LEU A 240 6.55 32.93 -15.33
CA LEU A 240 6.54 32.63 -13.88
C LEU A 240 6.87 33.84 -12.99
N THR A 241 7.20 34.99 -13.58
CA THR A 241 7.76 36.14 -12.84
C THR A 241 6.74 36.84 -11.94
N ASP A 242 5.45 36.62 -12.20
CA ASP A 242 4.34 37.26 -11.47
C ASP A 242 3.49 36.22 -10.71
N SER A 243 4.10 35.07 -10.37
CA SER A 243 3.46 34.03 -9.57
C SER A 243 3.47 34.38 -8.08
N MET A 244 2.39 34.03 -7.38
CA MET A 244 2.21 34.32 -5.96
C MET A 244 1.80 33.04 -5.23
N SER A 245 2.43 32.75 -4.09
CA SER A 245 2.00 31.65 -3.23
C SER A 245 0.69 31.98 -2.50
N LEU A 246 -0.08 30.97 -2.13
CA LEU A 246 -1.33 31.16 -1.37
C LEU A 246 -1.09 31.98 -0.08
N ARG A 247 0.00 31.69 0.65
CA ARG A 247 0.37 32.44 1.86
C ARG A 247 0.68 33.92 1.60
N GLN A 248 1.23 34.24 0.43
CA GLN A 248 1.44 35.64 0.04
C GLN A 248 0.12 36.30 -0.34
N TYR A 249 -0.77 35.58 -1.04
CA TYR A 249 -2.10 36.07 -1.40
C TYR A 249 -2.95 36.38 -0.17
N GLU A 250 -2.95 35.50 0.83
CA GLU A 250 -3.67 35.72 2.10
C GLU A 250 -3.16 36.93 2.89
N LYS A 251 -1.87 37.26 2.75
CA LYS A 251 -1.27 38.44 3.37
C LYS A 251 -1.43 39.71 2.55
N ALA A 252 -1.80 39.59 1.27
CA ALA A 252 -1.99 40.74 0.41
C ALA A 252 -3.23 41.53 0.88
N PRO A 253 -3.16 42.86 0.93
CA PRO A 253 -4.31 43.65 1.33
C PRO A 253 -5.49 43.35 0.40
N SER A 254 -6.65 43.05 0.99
CA SER A 254 -7.88 42.82 0.24
C SER A 254 -8.15 44.02 -0.64
N THR A 255 -8.02 43.84 -1.95
CA THR A 255 -8.17 44.90 -2.94
C THR A 255 -9.66 45.24 -3.04
N GLY A 256 -10.10 46.10 -2.13
CA GLY A 256 -11.47 46.55 -1.95
C GLY A 256 -11.49 48.03 -1.60
N GLN A 257 -10.79 48.86 -2.40
CA GLN A 257 -11.12 50.25 -2.65
C GLN A 257 -10.27 50.74 -3.82
N GLU A 258 -10.95 51.08 -4.92
CA GLU A 258 -10.35 51.79 -6.04
C GLU A 258 -9.82 53.15 -5.56
N SER A 259 -8.51 53.34 -5.63
CA SER A 259 -7.95 54.67 -5.86
C SER A 259 -6.97 54.54 -7.01
N SER A 260 -7.36 55.14 -8.13
CA SER A 260 -6.52 55.38 -9.30
C SER A 260 -5.23 56.10 -8.92
N SER A 261 -4.15 55.35 -8.75
CA SER A 261 -2.79 55.88 -8.87
C SER A 261 -1.83 54.74 -9.10
N SER A 262 -1.32 54.64 -10.32
CA SER A 262 -0.23 53.74 -10.69
C SER A 262 1.00 54.01 -9.81
N PRO A 263 1.63 53.00 -9.18
CA PRO A 263 2.99 53.14 -8.70
C PRO A 263 3.96 52.57 -9.75
N SER A 264 4.95 53.39 -10.05
CA SER A 264 6.10 53.10 -10.91
C SER A 264 6.87 51.85 -10.44
N ARG A 265 7.28 51.04 -11.43
CA ARG A 265 8.26 49.95 -11.32
C ARG A 265 9.48 50.36 -10.47
N SER A 266 9.76 49.59 -9.42
CA SER A 266 11.13 49.44 -8.92
C SER A 266 11.54 47.98 -9.03
N SER A 267 12.64 47.78 -9.74
CA SER A 267 13.19 46.46 -10.09
C SER A 267 14.00 45.95 -8.90
N GLY A 268 13.37 45.15 -8.05
CA GLY A 268 14.03 44.45 -6.94
C GLY A 268 14.35 43.01 -7.33
N ARG A 269 15.60 42.75 -7.70
CA ARG A 269 16.11 41.41 -8.03
C ARG A 269 16.16 40.57 -6.75
N MET A 270 15.14 39.74 -6.48
CA MET A 270 15.17 38.76 -5.39
C MET A 270 15.57 37.39 -5.91
N LEU A 271 16.75 36.94 -5.47
CA LEU A 271 17.27 35.59 -5.66
C LEU A 271 16.39 34.61 -4.88
N SER A 272 15.65 33.75 -5.59
CA SER A 272 14.99 32.60 -4.99
C SER A 272 16.05 31.56 -4.64
N LYS A 273 16.30 31.39 -3.34
CA LYS A 273 17.02 30.22 -2.83
C LYS A 273 16.10 29.01 -3.00
N THR A 274 16.43 28.14 -3.95
CA THR A 274 15.83 26.82 -4.08
C THR A 274 16.16 26.02 -2.83
N ARG A 275 15.15 25.74 -2.00
CA ARG A 275 15.26 24.75 -0.93
C ARG A 275 14.38 23.55 -1.33
N SER A 276 14.93 22.71 -2.19
CA SER A 276 14.52 21.30 -2.23
C SER A 276 15.24 20.57 -1.09
N ILE A 277 14.64 19.45 -0.65
CA ILE A 277 15.21 18.48 0.29
C ILE A 277 15.26 18.95 1.76
N ALA A 278 14.11 18.97 2.44
CA ALA A 278 14.06 19.03 3.91
C ALA A 278 12.78 18.38 4.50
N LYS A 279 12.14 17.45 3.78
CA LYS A 279 10.93 16.75 4.27
C LYS A 279 11.16 15.25 4.57
N GLN A 280 12.33 14.71 4.25
CA GLN A 280 12.70 13.32 4.59
C GLN A 280 13.44 13.19 5.93
N GLU A 281 13.95 14.27 6.52
CA GLU A 281 14.67 14.22 7.82
C GLU A 281 13.75 14.40 9.04
N ALA A 282 12.45 14.63 8.84
CA ALA A 282 11.52 14.94 9.92
C ALA A 282 10.99 13.69 10.64
N TRP A 283 10.91 12.54 9.96
CA TRP A 283 10.47 11.29 10.59
C TRP A 283 11.57 10.64 11.44
N ALA A 284 12.84 10.78 11.05
CA ALA A 284 13.98 10.21 11.77
C ALA A 284 14.34 10.90 13.10
N LYS A 285 13.59 11.94 13.53
CA LYS A 285 13.89 12.74 14.74
C LYS A 285 12.89 12.59 15.87
N GLN A 286 11.88 11.73 15.74
CA GLN A 286 10.91 11.45 16.80
C GLN A 286 11.15 10.04 17.35
N GLY A 287 12.17 9.90 18.21
CA GLY A 287 12.48 8.61 18.81
C GLY A 287 13.76 8.62 19.63
N THR A 288 13.83 9.46 20.68
CA THR A 288 14.76 9.22 21.79
C THR A 288 14.12 9.68 23.10
N PRO A 289 13.84 8.78 24.06
CA PRO A 289 13.60 9.18 25.44
C PRO A 289 14.90 9.67 26.05
N THR A 290 14.79 10.76 26.81
CA THR A 290 15.85 11.38 27.60
C THR A 290 16.52 10.40 28.58
N GLY A 291 17.85 10.39 28.59
CA GLY A 291 18.63 9.97 29.77
C GLY A 291 19.93 9.26 29.44
N CYS A 292 21.03 10.01 29.27
CA CYS A 292 22.38 9.76 29.79
C CYS A 292 23.38 10.67 29.07
N ASP A 293 23.92 11.66 29.78
CA ASP A 293 25.07 12.47 29.38
C ASP A 293 26.33 11.60 29.28
N LEU A 294 26.88 11.45 28.08
CA LEU A 294 28.29 11.10 27.89
C LEU A 294 28.86 11.92 26.73
N ASP A 295 29.85 12.76 27.07
CA ASP A 295 30.58 13.66 26.19
C ASP A 295 31.23 12.92 25.00
N ALA A 296 30.79 13.22 23.78
CA ALA A 296 31.44 12.82 22.55
C ALA A 296 32.36 13.94 22.03
N ARG A 297 33.54 14.07 22.65
CA ARG A 297 34.73 14.62 21.98
C ARG A 297 35.69 13.45 21.77
N ASP A 298 36.27 13.43 20.57
CA ASP A 298 37.17 12.40 20.02
C ASP A 298 36.43 11.21 19.40
N ILE A 299 36.19 11.30 18.09
CA ILE A 299 36.87 10.50 17.05
C ILE A 299 36.52 11.13 15.70
N THR A 300 37.45 11.91 15.19
CA THR A 300 37.51 12.34 13.79
C THR A 300 37.99 11.19 12.92
N GLY A 301 37.36 10.99 11.75
CA GLY A 301 38.04 10.42 10.60
C GLY A 301 37.22 9.39 9.83
N PHE A 302 36.41 9.85 8.87
CA PHE A 302 36.31 9.37 7.48
C PHE A 302 35.07 10.02 6.84
N SER A 303 35.27 11.14 6.12
CA SER A 303 34.23 11.78 5.32
C SER A 303 34.55 11.53 3.85
N LEU A 304 33.80 10.63 3.21
CA LEU A 304 33.84 10.41 1.77
C LEU A 304 33.04 11.53 1.08
N VAL A 305 33.78 12.46 0.46
CA VAL A 305 33.24 13.54 -0.38
C VAL A 305 33.09 12.99 -1.80
N LEU A 306 31.88 13.07 -2.37
CA LEU A 306 31.65 12.90 -3.81
C LEU A 306 31.16 14.24 -4.38
N GLU A 307 31.98 14.89 -5.18
CA GLU A 307 31.64 16.09 -5.97
C GLU A 307 30.94 15.71 -7.29
N PRO A 308 29.99 16.52 -7.80
CA PRO A 308 29.46 16.38 -9.15
C PRO A 308 30.32 17.16 -10.16
N LYS A 309 30.64 16.52 -11.31
CA LYS A 309 31.29 17.17 -12.46
C LYS A 309 30.27 17.74 -13.43
N ASP A 310 30.35 19.05 -13.68
CA ASP A 310 29.77 19.76 -14.81
C ASP A 310 30.44 19.39 -16.14
N GLY A 311 29.67 19.41 -17.23
CA GLY A 311 30.20 19.29 -18.59
C GLY A 311 29.13 19.50 -19.66
N GLY A 312 28.96 20.75 -20.11
CA GLY A 312 28.14 21.10 -21.27
C GLY A 312 28.85 20.86 -22.61
N GLY A 313 28.06 20.62 -23.65
CA GLY A 313 28.51 20.53 -25.04
C GLY A 313 27.36 20.73 -26.01
N VAL A 314 27.36 21.89 -26.68
CA VAL A 314 26.44 22.36 -27.73
C VAL A 314 26.82 21.74 -29.08
N ILE A 315 25.86 21.25 -29.87
CA ILE A 315 25.91 21.26 -31.35
C ILE A 315 24.48 21.43 -31.93
N GLU A 316 24.28 22.52 -32.68
CA GLU A 316 23.14 22.78 -33.56
C GLU A 316 23.15 21.85 -34.79
N HIS A 317 21.97 21.49 -35.34
CA HIS A 317 21.76 21.62 -36.78
C HIS A 317 20.27 21.64 -37.16
N SER A 318 19.96 22.65 -37.97
CA SER A 318 18.69 23.04 -38.61
C SER A 318 18.11 21.98 -39.58
N GLY A 319 16.78 21.98 -39.72
CA GLY A 319 16.11 21.26 -40.82
C GLY A 319 14.59 21.45 -40.91
N HIS A 320 14.14 22.61 -41.38
CA HIS A 320 12.78 22.87 -41.85
C HIS A 320 12.28 21.86 -42.90
N ARG A 321 11.04 21.37 -42.79
CA ARG A 321 10.09 21.36 -43.94
C ARG A 321 8.63 21.14 -43.56
N ARG A 322 7.79 21.84 -44.33
CA ARG A 322 6.35 22.12 -44.18
C ARG A 322 5.43 20.96 -44.57
N ASN A 323 4.28 20.91 -43.89
CA ASN A 323 2.90 20.65 -44.37
C ASN A 323 2.69 19.99 -45.75
N ARG A 324 1.90 18.91 -45.77
CA ARG A 324 0.73 18.72 -46.67
C ARG A 324 -0.11 17.50 -46.28
N ARG A 325 -1.41 17.69 -46.09
CA ARG A 325 -2.45 16.64 -46.19
C ARG A 325 -2.72 16.35 -47.67
N PRO A 326 -3.22 15.15 -48.00
CA PRO A 326 -4.23 15.01 -49.04
C PRO A 326 -5.49 14.28 -48.57
N SER A 327 -6.55 14.57 -49.32
CA SER A 327 -7.95 14.23 -49.17
C SER A 327 -8.33 12.84 -49.72
N VAL A 328 -9.59 12.52 -49.46
CA VAL A 328 -10.37 11.31 -49.76
C VAL A 328 -10.58 11.08 -51.27
N ASP A 329 -10.84 9.81 -51.63
CA ASP A 329 -11.29 9.22 -52.91
C ASP A 329 -10.21 8.67 -53.87
N GLU A 330 -9.94 7.35 -53.80
CA GLU A 330 -10.09 6.43 -54.95
C GLU A 330 -9.93 4.97 -54.53
N MET A 331 -10.67 4.09 -55.22
CA MET A 331 -11.09 2.77 -54.79
C MET A 331 -10.50 1.67 -55.69
N ALA A 332 -10.19 0.53 -55.07
CA ALA A 332 -10.07 -0.83 -55.62
C ALA A 332 -8.85 -1.19 -56.51
N THR A 333 -8.08 -2.21 -56.09
CA THR A 333 -8.22 -3.62 -56.52
C THR A 333 -7.07 -4.49 -55.97
N ASN A 334 -7.43 -5.71 -55.51
CA ASN A 334 -6.69 -6.99 -55.46
C ASN A 334 -5.22 -7.03 -54.95
N ASP A 335 -4.72 -7.99 -54.17
CA ASP A 335 -5.08 -9.39 -53.97
C ASP A 335 -4.20 -9.98 -52.82
N HIS A 336 -4.73 -10.97 -52.11
CA HIS A 336 -4.06 -12.06 -51.39
C HIS A 336 -2.71 -11.87 -50.66
N LEU A 337 -2.75 -11.87 -49.31
CA LEU A 337 -2.04 -12.87 -48.48
C LEU A 337 -2.70 -12.96 -47.09
N LYS A 338 -3.04 -14.18 -46.66
CA LYS A 338 -3.57 -14.53 -45.34
C LYS A 338 -2.44 -14.58 -44.32
N ASP A 339 -2.63 -13.98 -43.14
CA ASP A 339 -2.10 -14.51 -41.88
C ASP A 339 -3.07 -14.18 -40.71
N PRO A 340 -3.22 -15.08 -39.72
CA PRO A 340 -4.19 -14.97 -38.63
C PRO A 340 -3.55 -14.40 -37.35
N ASP A 341 -4.14 -13.36 -36.78
CA ASP A 341 -4.20 -13.09 -35.32
C ASP A 341 -4.90 -11.73 -35.10
N GLU A 342 -6.23 -11.77 -35.12
CA GLU A 342 -7.08 -10.62 -34.77
C GLU A 342 -7.16 -10.45 -33.24
N ASN A 343 -6.61 -9.34 -32.77
CA ASN A 343 -6.91 -8.75 -31.47
C ASN A 343 -8.32 -8.14 -31.50
N PRO A 344 -9.28 -8.54 -30.64
CA PRO A 344 -10.64 -8.00 -30.72
C PRO A 344 -10.68 -6.54 -30.27
N ARG A 345 -10.85 -5.62 -31.23
CA ARG A 345 -11.23 -4.23 -30.96
C ARG A 345 -12.71 -4.21 -30.56
N CYS A 346 -13.01 -3.79 -29.33
CA CYS A 346 -14.38 -3.51 -28.89
C CYS A 346 -14.97 -2.35 -29.70
N ILE A 347 -15.95 -2.67 -30.55
CA ILE A 347 -16.87 -1.70 -31.14
C ILE A 347 -17.99 -1.51 -30.11
N VAL A 348 -18.04 -0.35 -29.48
CA VAL A 348 -19.15 0.04 -28.59
C VAL A 348 -20.31 0.52 -29.46
N THR A 349 -21.41 -0.22 -29.46
CA THR A 349 -22.71 0.23 -29.97
C THR A 349 -23.48 0.97 -28.87
N PRO A 350 -24.36 1.95 -29.19
CA PRO A 350 -24.88 2.90 -28.19
C PRO A 350 -26.07 2.43 -27.34
N ASP A 351 -26.46 1.15 -27.37
CA ASP A 351 -27.72 0.68 -26.74
C ASP A 351 -27.58 -0.62 -25.91
N GLY A 352 -26.42 -0.80 -25.26
CA GLY A 352 -26.17 -1.88 -24.28
C GLY A 352 -26.69 -1.51 -22.89
N SER A 353 -27.94 -1.89 -22.63
CA SER A 353 -28.72 -1.71 -21.40
C SER A 353 -28.02 -2.27 -20.15
N MET A 354 -28.35 -1.72 -18.98
CA MET A 354 -27.99 -2.14 -17.59
C MET A 354 -27.77 -3.65 -17.38
N ALA A 355 -28.45 -4.51 -18.16
CA ALA A 355 -28.23 -5.95 -18.21
C ALA A 355 -26.76 -6.35 -18.49
N ASP A 356 -26.07 -5.69 -19.43
CA ASP A 356 -24.67 -6.03 -19.75
C ASP A 356 -23.71 -5.63 -18.61
N PHE A 357 -24.03 -4.54 -17.91
CA PHE A 357 -23.30 -4.10 -16.72
C PHE A 357 -23.53 -5.04 -15.52
N LEU A 358 -24.77 -5.48 -15.31
CA LEU A 358 -25.10 -6.49 -14.30
C LEU A 358 -24.46 -7.84 -14.62
N GLN A 359 -24.41 -8.23 -15.89
CA GLN A 359 -23.71 -9.43 -16.36
C GLN A 359 -22.21 -9.34 -16.05
N GLN A 360 -21.60 -8.18 -16.28
CA GLN A 360 -20.18 -7.94 -15.98
C GLN A 360 -19.91 -7.95 -14.47
N GLN A 361 -20.79 -7.36 -13.65
CA GLN A 361 -20.72 -7.41 -12.18
C GLN A 361 -20.88 -8.85 -11.64
N GLN A 362 -21.81 -9.62 -12.20
CA GLN A 362 -22.06 -11.00 -11.81
C GLN A 362 -20.89 -11.92 -12.20
N THR A 363 -20.23 -11.63 -13.32
CA THR A 363 -18.99 -12.31 -13.72
C THR A 363 -17.85 -12.01 -12.75
N LEU A 364 -17.71 -10.77 -12.26
CA LEU A 364 -16.72 -10.40 -11.25
C LEU A 364 -16.97 -11.08 -9.89
N LEU A 365 -18.23 -11.17 -9.46
CA LEU A 365 -18.61 -11.90 -8.25
C LEU A 365 -18.31 -13.40 -8.36
N GLN A 366 -18.55 -14.01 -9.53
CA GLN A 366 -18.22 -15.40 -9.80
C GLN A 366 -16.70 -15.63 -9.77
N GLN A 367 -15.92 -14.68 -10.31
CA GLN A 367 -14.46 -14.74 -10.30
C GLN A 367 -13.89 -14.66 -8.87
N GLN A 368 -14.51 -13.87 -8.00
CA GLN A 368 -14.14 -13.80 -6.58
C GLN A 368 -14.49 -15.09 -5.82
N GLN A 369 -15.65 -15.70 -6.11
CA GLN A 369 -16.01 -17.01 -5.55
C GLN A 369 -15.06 -18.12 -6.01
N ASP A 370 -14.72 -18.18 -7.30
CA ASP A 370 -13.76 -19.17 -7.83
C ASP A 370 -12.35 -18.99 -7.23
N THR A 371 -11.94 -17.74 -6.96
CA THR A 371 -10.66 -17.46 -6.30
C THR A 371 -10.66 -17.98 -4.85
N SER A 372 -11.80 -17.90 -4.15
CA SER A 372 -11.95 -18.44 -2.79
C SER A 372 -11.98 -19.99 -2.75
N GLU A 373 -12.61 -20.63 -3.74
CA GLU A 373 -12.58 -22.09 -3.88
C GLU A 373 -11.19 -22.60 -4.29
N GLN A 374 -10.48 -21.86 -5.15
CA GLN A 374 -9.10 -22.17 -5.49
C GLN A 374 -8.17 -22.07 -4.28
N ARG A 375 -8.35 -21.07 -3.40
CA ARG A 375 -7.59 -20.95 -2.14
C ARG A 375 -7.81 -22.16 -1.23
N LEU A 376 -9.07 -22.59 -1.03
CA LEU A 376 -9.39 -23.78 -0.23
C LEU A 376 -8.79 -25.08 -0.83
N ARG A 377 -8.76 -25.21 -2.17
CA ARG A 377 -8.15 -26.37 -2.85
C ARG A 377 -6.62 -26.38 -2.78
N ILE A 378 -5.99 -25.21 -2.84
CA ILE A 378 -4.53 -25.07 -2.72
C ILE A 378 -4.10 -25.45 -1.29
N ASP A 379 -4.82 -24.99 -0.27
CA ASP A 379 -4.53 -25.34 1.13
C ASP A 379 -4.71 -26.84 1.40
N SER A 380 -5.77 -27.47 0.87
CA SER A 380 -5.96 -28.91 1.02
C SER A 380 -4.88 -29.73 0.29
N ALA A 381 -4.47 -29.30 -0.91
CA ALA A 381 -3.43 -29.98 -1.68
C ALA A 381 -2.03 -29.79 -1.06
N PHE A 382 -1.78 -28.64 -0.43
CA PHE A 382 -0.57 -28.38 0.34
C PHE A 382 -0.53 -29.22 1.62
N GLN A 383 -1.63 -29.31 2.36
CA GLN A 383 -1.74 -30.17 3.55
C GLN A 383 -1.53 -31.65 3.23
N GLU A 384 -2.11 -32.17 2.14
CA GLU A 384 -1.88 -33.57 1.72
C GLU A 384 -0.42 -33.84 1.33
N ARG A 385 0.23 -32.90 0.62
CA ARG A 385 1.66 -33.03 0.27
C ARG A 385 2.56 -33.01 1.50
N VAL A 386 2.30 -32.12 2.45
CA VAL A 386 3.05 -32.04 3.72
C VAL A 386 2.86 -33.31 4.54
N LEU A 387 1.63 -33.84 4.65
CA LEU A 387 1.36 -35.10 5.35
C LEU A 387 2.06 -36.29 4.69
N SER A 388 2.07 -36.37 3.35
CA SER A 388 2.77 -37.44 2.63
C SER A 388 4.29 -37.40 2.85
N LEU A 389 4.86 -36.19 2.94
CA LEU A 389 6.28 -35.96 3.20
C LEU A 389 6.65 -36.36 4.63
N LEU A 390 5.80 -36.04 5.60
CA LEU A 390 5.96 -36.45 7.00
C LEU A 390 5.86 -37.96 7.17
N GLU A 391 4.97 -38.65 6.46
CA GLU A 391 4.90 -40.12 6.45
C GLU A 391 6.14 -40.76 5.81
N HIS A 392 6.64 -40.20 4.71
CA HIS A 392 7.88 -40.65 4.08
C HIS A 392 9.10 -40.48 4.99
N MET A 393 9.18 -39.35 5.70
CA MET A 393 10.23 -39.09 6.69
C MET A 393 10.12 -40.05 7.88
N ARG A 394 8.90 -40.35 8.35
CA ARG A 394 8.65 -41.32 9.42
C ARG A 394 9.06 -42.73 9.02
N GLN A 395 8.79 -43.17 7.79
CA GLN A 395 9.21 -44.49 7.28
C GLN A 395 10.74 -44.62 7.20
N ARG A 396 11.44 -43.58 6.70
CA ARG A 396 12.92 -43.57 6.67
C ARG A 396 13.56 -43.54 8.06
N THR A 397 12.88 -42.95 9.04
CA THR A 397 13.34 -42.95 10.44
C THR A 397 13.13 -44.31 11.11
N ALA A 398 12.15 -45.10 10.67
CA ALA A 398 11.93 -46.47 11.13
C ALA A 398 12.94 -47.47 10.53
N GLU A 399 13.39 -47.25 9.29
CA GLU A 399 14.36 -48.11 8.59
C GLU A 399 15.82 -47.87 9.03
N SER A 400 16.13 -46.76 9.71
CA SER A 400 17.48 -46.42 10.19
C SER A 400 17.77 -46.84 11.64
N ARG A 401 16.85 -47.55 12.30
CA ARG A 401 17.07 -48.06 13.67
C ARG A 401 17.87 -49.38 13.62
N ILE A 402 19.19 -49.23 13.57
CA ILE A 402 20.19 -50.31 13.66
C ILE A 402 20.05 -51.06 14.99
N ASP A 403 19.96 -52.40 14.90
CA ASP A 403 19.96 -53.35 16.01
C ASP A 403 21.20 -53.21 16.91
N ILE A 404 20.98 -52.97 18.21
CA ILE A 404 22.01 -53.13 19.24
C ILE A 404 21.86 -54.56 19.80
N PRO A 405 22.88 -55.44 19.69
CA PRO A 405 22.77 -56.79 20.22
C PRO A 405 22.80 -56.78 21.75
N LYS A 406 21.73 -57.27 22.38
CA LYS A 406 21.73 -57.62 23.81
C LYS A 406 22.25 -59.04 23.97
N THR A 407 23.52 -59.19 24.35
CA THR A 407 24.05 -60.43 24.93
C THR A 407 24.53 -60.17 26.35
N ILE A 408 23.68 -60.50 27.32
CA ILE A 408 24.07 -60.84 28.69
C ILE A 408 23.26 -62.11 29.05
N PRO A 409 23.90 -63.24 29.41
CA PRO A 409 23.21 -64.50 29.64
C PRO A 409 22.70 -64.59 31.09
N GLU A 410 21.46 -65.03 31.27
CA GLU A 410 20.87 -65.31 32.57
C GLU A 410 20.31 -66.73 32.58
N GLU A 411 21.17 -67.72 32.84
CA GLU A 411 20.74 -69.02 33.37
C GLU A 411 21.77 -69.53 34.39
N MET A 412 21.34 -69.64 35.65
CA MET A 412 22.01 -70.42 36.68
C MET A 412 21.03 -71.50 37.16
N PRO A 413 21.37 -72.79 37.08
CA PRO A 413 20.50 -73.86 37.55
C PRO A 413 20.70 -74.10 39.07
N ARG A 414 19.60 -74.38 39.78
CA ARG A 414 19.66 -75.00 41.12
C ARG A 414 19.89 -76.51 40.96
N GLY A 415 20.96 -77.03 41.52
CA GLY A 415 21.22 -78.46 41.57
C GLY A 415 22.52 -78.83 42.28
N SER A 416 22.39 -79.07 43.59
CA SER A 416 23.19 -79.94 44.46
C SER A 416 24.50 -80.60 43.98
N SER A 417 25.50 -80.49 44.86
CA SER A 417 26.41 -81.53 45.38
C SER A 417 27.87 -81.59 44.90
N LEU A 418 28.74 -81.77 45.91
CA LEU A 418 30.10 -82.31 45.94
C LEU A 418 31.29 -81.34 45.76
N TRP A 419 31.89 -80.99 46.91
CA TRP A 419 33.33 -80.79 47.11
C TRP A 419 34.08 -82.12 46.90
N PRO A 420 35.40 -82.13 46.60
CA PRO A 420 36.43 -81.77 47.60
C PRO A 420 37.16 -80.46 47.34
#